data_AF-A0A3M1T189-F1
#
_entry.id   AF-A0A3M1T189-F1
#
_cell.length_a   1.000
_cell.length_b   1.000
_cell.length_c   1.000
_cell.angle_alpha   90.00
_cell.angle_beta   90.00
_cell.angle_gamma   90.00
#
_symmetry.space_group_name_H-M   'P 1'
#
loop_
_entity.id
_entity.type
_entity.pdbx_description
1 polymer ?
#
loop_
_entity_poly.entity_id
_entity_poly.type
_entity_poly.pdbx_seq_one_letter_code
_entity_poly.pdbx_strand_id
1 'polypeptide(L)'
;MSPNPLHPSQAASDDLVTLARWMAGDFSNAKQAFDNPKQYAHIHVFFRPLPFEFFSAIGFYSEQVYDYDLWLPYRQGVHRLIDLGDRIYIENYSLKNSLLYAGAA
;
A
#
# COMPACT_ATOMS: atom_id res chain seq x y z
N MET A 1 12.50 -30.90 17.46
CA MET A 1 12.15 -29.84 16.48
C MET A 1 12.63 -28.53 17.07
N SER A 2 13.83 -28.10 16.70
CA SER A 2 14.38 -26.83 17.18
C SER A 2 13.64 -25.69 16.47
N PRO A 3 13.24 -24.62 17.18
CA PRO A 3 12.65 -23.46 16.54
C PRO A 3 13.69 -22.81 15.63
N ASN A 4 13.28 -22.52 14.40
CA ASN A 4 14.10 -21.82 13.42
C ASN A 4 14.50 -20.45 14.04
N PRO A 5 15.80 -20.10 14.11
CA PRO A 5 16.18 -18.81 14.66
C PRO A 5 15.62 -17.71 13.75
N LEU A 6 14.83 -16.81 14.35
CA LEU A 6 14.44 -15.54 13.73
C LEU A 6 15.74 -14.84 13.33
N HIS A 7 15.98 -14.72 12.02
CA HIS A 7 17.15 -14.04 11.50
C HIS A 7 17.21 -12.61 12.07
N PRO A 8 18.39 -12.14 12.51
CA PRO A 8 18.56 -10.76 12.93
C PRO A 8 18.22 -9.84 11.75
N SER A 9 17.67 -8.66 12.08
CA SER A 9 17.30 -7.59 11.15
C SER A 9 18.33 -7.41 10.04
N GLN A 10 18.08 -8.02 8.87
CA GLN A 10 18.79 -7.63 7.67
C GLN A 10 18.35 -6.21 7.36
N ALA A 11 19.33 -5.32 7.17
CA ALA A 11 19.06 -3.99 6.65
C ALA A 11 18.26 -4.16 5.34
N ALA A 12 17.22 -3.34 5.15
CA ALA A 12 16.41 -3.37 3.94
C ALA A 12 17.31 -3.23 2.70
N SER A 13 17.11 -4.06 1.68
CA SER A 13 17.81 -3.88 0.40
C SER A 13 17.50 -2.53 -0.23
N ASP A 14 18.43 -2.04 -1.05
CA ASP A 14 18.23 -0.82 -1.83
C ASP A 14 17.01 -0.92 -2.74
N ASP A 15 16.71 -2.12 -3.27
CA ASP A 15 15.53 -2.38 -4.09
C ASP A 15 14.23 -2.25 -3.28
N LEU A 16 14.19 -2.78 -2.05
CA LEU A 16 13.05 -2.62 -1.16
C LEU A 16 12.79 -1.14 -0.84
N VAL A 17 13.85 -0.40 -0.50
CA VAL A 17 13.74 1.04 -0.22
C VAL A 17 13.30 1.82 -1.46
N THR A 18 13.81 1.46 -2.63
CA THR A 18 13.43 2.08 -3.91
C THR A 18 11.96 1.83 -4.24
N LEU A 19 11.49 0.58 -4.12
CA LEU A 19 10.09 0.24 -4.32
C LEU A 19 9.18 0.99 -3.35
N ALA A 20 9.53 1.02 -2.07
CA ALA A 20 8.76 1.74 -1.06
C ALA A 20 8.63 3.23 -1.39
N ARG A 21 9.71 3.87 -1.85
CA ARG A 21 9.69 5.27 -2.29
C ARG A 21 8.80 5.49 -3.51
N TRP A 22 8.78 4.56 -4.46
CA TRP A 22 7.90 4.64 -5.63
C TRP A 22 6.43 4.40 -5.28
N MET A 23 6.15 3.52 -4.31
CA MET A 23 4.79 3.27 -3.85
C MET A 23 4.22 4.44 -3.05
N ALA A 24 5.04 5.20 -2.31
CA ALA A 24 4.59 6.31 -1.49
C ALA A 24 4.08 7.49 -2.35
N GLY A 25 2.77 7.58 -2.55
CA GLY A 25 2.22 8.60 -3.44
C GLY A 25 0.70 8.65 -3.53
N ASP A 26 0.25 9.60 -4.32
CA ASP A 26 -1.11 9.75 -4.82
C ASP A 26 -1.06 9.53 -6.34
N PHE A 27 -1.87 8.59 -6.82
CA PHE A 27 -1.88 8.16 -8.21
C PHE A 27 -3.29 8.29 -8.77
N SER A 28 -3.39 8.82 -9.99
CA SER A 28 -4.66 8.91 -10.71
C SER A 28 -4.55 8.31 -12.10
N ASN A 29 -5.60 7.62 -12.54
CA ASN A 29 -5.71 7.14 -13.91
C ASN A 29 -6.41 8.14 -14.85
N ALA A 30 -6.51 9.42 -14.48
CA ALA A 30 -7.23 10.47 -15.20
C ALA A 30 -7.05 10.41 -16.74
N LYS A 31 -5.80 10.30 -17.21
CA LYS A 31 -5.50 10.19 -18.63
C LYS A 31 -6.21 9.00 -19.30
N GLN A 32 -6.14 7.81 -18.70
CA GLN A 32 -6.79 6.61 -19.21
C GLN A 32 -8.32 6.75 -19.20
N ALA A 33 -8.88 7.30 -18.12
CA ALA A 33 -10.31 7.50 -17.96
C ALA A 33 -10.85 8.51 -18.98
N PHE A 34 -10.14 9.62 -19.23
CA PHE A 34 -10.56 10.61 -20.22
C PHE A 34 -10.39 10.12 -21.66
N ASP A 35 -9.33 9.34 -21.94
CA ASP A 35 -9.12 8.76 -23.26
C ASP A 35 -10.20 7.69 -23.57
N ASN A 36 -10.76 6.99 -22.57
CA ASN A 36 -11.75 5.91 -22.73
C ASN A 36 -12.85 5.88 -21.63
N PRO A 37 -13.73 6.90 -21.57
CA PRO A 37 -14.60 7.16 -20.40
C PRO A 37 -15.73 6.15 -20.18
N LYS A 38 -16.08 5.36 -21.20
CA LYS A 38 -17.08 4.29 -21.07
C LYS A 38 -16.51 2.99 -20.50
N GLN A 39 -15.18 2.85 -20.48
CA GLN A 39 -14.49 1.62 -20.07
C GLN A 39 -13.84 1.75 -18.70
N TYR A 40 -13.30 2.93 -18.37
CA TYR A 40 -12.56 3.15 -17.14
C TYR A 40 -13.20 4.29 -16.34
N ALA A 41 -13.55 3.98 -15.09
CA ALA A 41 -13.84 5.02 -14.13
C ALA A 41 -12.55 5.80 -13.81
N HIS A 42 -12.71 7.10 -13.54
CA HIS A 42 -11.62 7.92 -13.01
C HIS A 42 -11.50 7.67 -11.51
N ILE A 43 -10.34 7.14 -11.11
CA ILE A 43 -10.04 6.76 -9.74
C ILE A 43 -8.76 7.41 -9.25
N HIS A 44 -8.62 7.45 -7.92
CA HIS A 44 -7.35 7.68 -7.25
C HIS A 44 -6.96 6.45 -6.43
N VAL A 45 -5.65 6.23 -6.33
CA VAL A 45 -5.04 5.23 -5.47
C VAL A 45 -4.02 5.94 -4.61
N PHE A 46 -4.22 5.89 -3.29
CA PHE A 46 -3.33 6.48 -2.32
C PHE A 46 -2.54 5.39 -1.61
N PHE A 47 -1.26 5.65 -1.38
CA PHE A 47 -0.40 4.83 -0.52
C PHE A 47 0.34 5.76 0.43
N ARG A 48 -0.06 5.75 1.71
CA ARG A 48 0.59 6.52 2.77
C ARG A 48 1.47 5.64 3.63
N PRO A 49 2.76 6.00 3.77
CA PRO A 49 3.66 5.30 4.69
C PRO A 49 3.09 5.29 6.10
N LEU A 50 3.15 4.13 6.76
CA LEU A 50 2.85 3.99 8.17
C LEU A 50 4.14 4.20 9.00
N PRO A 51 4.02 4.60 10.29
CA PRO A 51 5.15 4.56 11.21
C PRO A 51 5.81 3.17 11.21
N PHE A 52 7.14 3.13 11.20
CA PHE A 52 7.90 1.89 11.03
C PHE A 52 7.54 0.84 12.10
N GLU A 53 7.38 1.32 13.33
CA GLU A 53 7.03 0.62 14.56
C GLU A 53 5.66 -0.06 14.50
N PHE A 54 4.79 0.32 13.57
CA PHE A 54 3.52 -0.37 13.34
C PHE A 54 3.73 -1.85 12.95
N PHE A 55 4.74 -2.12 12.11
CA PHE A 55 5.10 -3.48 11.68
C PHE A 55 6.52 -3.91 12.08
N SER A 56 7.29 -2.99 12.67
CA SER A 56 8.77 -3.09 12.70
C SER A 56 9.33 -3.37 11.29
N ALA A 57 8.73 -2.74 10.28
CA ALA A 57 9.01 -2.89 8.85
C ALA A 57 8.39 -1.74 8.07
N ILE A 58 8.74 -1.60 6.79
CA ILE A 58 8.08 -0.63 5.90
C ILE A 58 6.63 -1.07 5.68
N GLY A 59 5.68 -0.17 5.98
CA GLY A 59 4.26 -0.40 5.81
C GLY A 59 3.53 0.76 5.17
N PHE A 60 2.37 0.46 4.59
CA PHE A 60 1.48 1.45 3.98
C PHE A 60 0.05 1.22 4.40
N TYR A 61 -0.67 2.32 4.56
CA TYR A 61 -2.11 2.36 4.43
C TYR A 61 -2.47 2.79 3.01
N SER A 62 -3.46 2.13 2.40
CA SER A 62 -3.93 2.48 1.06
C SER A 62 -5.43 2.65 1.00
N GLU A 63 -5.84 3.56 0.11
CA GLU A 63 -7.23 3.79 -0.25
C GLU A 63 -7.34 3.84 -1.78
N GLN A 64 -8.44 3.30 -2.29
CA GLN A 64 -8.84 3.46 -3.68
C GLN A 64 -10.25 4.06 -3.71
N VAL A 65 -10.38 5.18 -4.40
CA VAL A 65 -11.60 5.99 -4.44
C VAL A 65 -11.95 6.34 -5.88
N TYR A 66 -13.21 6.64 -6.13
CA TYR A 66 -13.59 7.34 -7.35
C TYR A 66 -13.25 8.83 -7.21
N ASP A 67 -12.87 9.48 -8.31
CA ASP A 67 -12.51 10.91 -8.32
C ASP A 67 -13.59 11.82 -7.75
N TYR A 68 -14.87 11.49 -7.97
CA TYR A 68 -16.00 12.28 -7.51
C TYR A 68 -16.35 12.10 -6.02
N ASP A 69 -15.79 11.09 -5.33
CA ASP A 69 -16.10 10.80 -3.92
C ASP A 69 -14.87 10.23 -3.18
N LEU A 70 -13.98 11.14 -2.78
CA LEU A 70 -12.74 10.80 -2.07
C LEU A 70 -12.98 10.30 -0.63
N TRP A 71 -14.18 10.51 -0.07
CA TRP A 71 -14.50 10.18 1.31
C TRP A 71 -15.10 8.78 1.49
N LEU A 72 -15.40 8.10 0.38
CA LEU A 72 -15.97 6.77 0.38
C LEU A 72 -15.12 5.80 -0.46
N PRO A 73 -13.94 5.40 0.04
CA PRO A 73 -13.10 4.44 -0.66
C PRO A 73 -13.83 3.12 -0.88
N TYR A 74 -13.83 2.65 -2.11
CA TYR A 74 -14.39 1.36 -2.47
C TYR A 74 -13.45 0.21 -2.07
N ARG A 75 -12.16 0.51 -1.82
CA ARG A 75 -11.18 -0.44 -1.30
C ARG A 75 -10.19 0.27 -0.38
N GLN A 76 -9.94 -0.36 0.76
CA GLN A 76 -8.93 0.07 1.73
C GLN A 76 -8.02 -1.13 2.04
N GLY A 77 -6.74 -0.88 2.30
CA GLY A 77 -5.77 -1.93 2.58
C GLY A 77 -4.65 -1.48 3.48
N VAL A 78 -4.05 -2.43 4.20
CA VAL A 78 -2.78 -2.21 4.90
C VAL A 78 -1.76 -3.17 4.31
N HIS A 79 -0.58 -2.67 4.01
CA HIS A 79 0.47 -3.41 3.31
C HIS A 79 1.75 -3.41 4.12
N ARG A 80 2.42 -4.55 4.19
CA ARG A 80 3.76 -4.66 4.78
C ARG A 80 4.70 -5.20 3.73
N LEU A 81 5.81 -4.51 3.48
CA LEU A 81 6.84 -4.95 2.55
C LEU A 81 7.92 -5.70 3.33
N ILE A 82 8.26 -6.89 2.84
CA ILE A 82 9.23 -7.80 3.43
C ILE A 82 10.29 -8.11 2.39
N ASP A 83 11.55 -7.93 2.76
CA ASP A 83 12.67 -8.42 1.98
C ASP A 83 12.91 -9.90 2.29
N LEU A 84 12.87 -10.75 1.25
CA LEU A 84 13.22 -12.18 1.37
C LEU A 84 14.60 -12.49 0.77
N GLY A 85 15.36 -11.47 0.37
CA GLY A 85 16.69 -11.57 -0.23
C GLY A 85 16.64 -11.74 -1.75
N ASP A 86 15.92 -12.75 -2.25
CA ASP A 86 15.77 -13.00 -3.69
C ASP A 86 14.57 -12.28 -4.32
N ARG A 87 13.68 -11.75 -3.49
CA ARG A 87 12.44 -11.06 -3.88
C ARG A 87 11.91 -10.19 -2.77
N ILE A 88 11.08 -9.23 -3.14
CA ILE A 88 10.24 -8.46 -2.22
C ILE A 88 8.87 -9.13 -2.14
N TYR A 89 8.41 -9.40 -0.92
CA TYR A 89 7.09 -9.95 -0.62
C TYR A 89 6.20 -8.91 0.04
N ILE A 90 4.94 -8.81 -0.37
CA ILE A 90 3.98 -7.84 0.16
C ILE A 90 2.83 -8.57 0.84
N GLU A 91 2.75 -8.43 2.16
CA GLU A 91 1.59 -8.88 2.93
C GLU A 91 0.45 -7.86 2.79
N ASN A 92 -0.78 -8.35 2.60
CA ASN A 92 -1.97 -7.52 2.43
C ASN A 92 -2.97 -7.84 3.55
N TYR A 93 -3.40 -6.82 4.27
CA TYR A 93 -4.34 -6.92 5.37
C TYR A 93 -5.60 -6.08 5.10
N SER A 94 -6.74 -6.59 5.54
CA SER A 94 -8.00 -5.85 5.56
C SER A 94 -8.22 -5.17 6.91
N LEU A 95 -8.98 -4.09 6.90
CA LEU A 95 -9.44 -3.42 8.11
C LEU A 95 -10.81 -3.99 8.52
N LYS A 96 -10.98 -4.31 9.81
CA LYS A 96 -12.25 -4.84 10.34
C LYS A 96 -13.43 -3.87 10.17
N ASN A 97 -13.16 -2.58 10.42
CA ASN A 97 -14.14 -1.49 10.31
C ASN A 97 -13.55 -0.39 9.42
N SER A 98 -13.35 -0.69 8.14
CA SER A 98 -12.57 0.15 7.23
C SER A 98 -13.12 1.57 7.10
N LEU A 99 -14.45 1.75 7.13
CA LEU A 99 -15.11 3.05 7.03
C LEU A 99 -14.70 4.06 8.14
N LEU A 100 -14.25 3.59 9.32
CA LEU A 100 -13.75 4.47 10.38
C LEU A 100 -12.44 5.19 10.00
N TYR A 101 -11.77 4.69 8.96
CA TYR A 101 -10.48 5.18 8.48
C TYR A 101 -10.59 5.82 7.10
N ALA A 102 -11.79 5.93 6.52
CA ALA A 102 -11.98 6.50 5.20
C ALA A 102 -11.50 7.96 5.13
N GLY A 103 -10.74 8.31 4.09
CA GLY A 103 -10.15 9.63 3.91
C GLY A 103 -8.94 9.89 4.82
N ALA A 104 -8.38 8.87 5.48
CA ALA A 104 -7.19 9.00 6.33
C ALA A 104 -5.87 8.80 5.57
N ALA A 105 -5.95 8.47 4.28
CA ALA A 105 -4.80 8.40 3.37
C ALA A 105 -4.42 9.78 2.81
#